data_AF-A0A8J4SYP1-F1
#
_entry.id   AF-A0A8J4SYP1-F1
#
_cell.length_a   1.000
_cell.length_b   1.000
_cell.length_c   1.000
_cell.angle_alpha   90.00
_cell.angle_beta   90.00
_cell.angle_gamma   90.00
#
_symmetry.space_group_name_H-M   'P 1'
#
loop_
_entity.id
_entity.type
_entity.pdbx_description
1 polymer ?
#
loop_
_entity_poly.entity_id
_entity_poly.type
_entity_poly.pdbx_seq_one_letter_code
_entity_poly.pdbx_strand_id
1 'polypeptide(L)'
;MIILKSKHEIESIRKACQVVAECHRTIAPLIKPGITTNEIERIFEEIILKHGAKPYEKGYRGYPYATCASVNDVIAHGFPTNKPLVEGDIVTIDTVAELDGWLGDSAWSYAVGQISPAAEKLMRVTKECLDLGIEQARPGNRLGDVTSTIQRHAESHGFGVVRDLLAHGIGRDLHEEPTYMHVGKPGKGLRLKEASNDLPDVFRVNPSQLRQLVEADMVMDLTDVFEQNASDRLKGYMEADADSYESGKKDGKLYGIPQMHWGLIEQPDFIWIRNDWKEELGLHDPKSVEDIKNIALKFMEKHGGYGIAVDQSLDYLNLLAIAWNVHPDLWMEDTSGKLVYGSVQPEMKNALAEWSEWYKRGIIDPEFAIKDFNAMNADIVAGKVGIQPYYQWWGYNPGVDTVSNLGKDAIFYPYIIPTIDGKEAKQSIFFANNNYIVMKKGFKSPQEVIKILNDYAYIVDEGNGKESTETLSALLDNDIAHVVGAFRVLNPNSDYEQFEAVSAALQSKETSGLTTSGMWQKYNNSVEFMENATPGAVGDYLQQGAPKNAYSLAKKVLDSENYTKTALWGVTPEVLSSYGSTLDDILTEGFTKIIMGSESIDYFDVVVQNWRAAGGDEATQAVNDTYGK
;
A
#
# COMPACT_ATOMS: atom_id res chain seq x y z
N MET A 1 4.41 -2.67 7.82
CA MET A 1 4.52 -2.87 9.28
C MET A 1 5.67 -3.83 9.53
N ILE A 2 6.65 -3.52 10.40
CA ILE A 2 7.78 -4.43 10.67
C ILE A 2 7.31 -5.61 11.51
N ILE A 3 7.50 -6.84 11.01
CA ILE A 3 7.07 -8.07 11.68
C ILE A 3 8.25 -8.66 12.47
N LEU A 4 8.13 -8.76 13.79
CA LEU A 4 9.10 -9.51 14.60
C LEU A 4 8.78 -11.01 14.51
N LYS A 5 9.68 -11.78 13.89
CA LYS A 5 9.50 -13.23 13.69
C LYS A 5 9.68 -14.00 14.99
N SER A 6 8.68 -14.78 15.38
CA SER A 6 8.75 -15.70 16.52
C SER A 6 9.87 -16.73 16.35
N LYS A 7 10.24 -17.42 17.44
CA LYS A 7 11.28 -18.47 17.40
C LYS A 7 10.98 -19.58 16.39
N HIS A 8 9.71 -19.95 16.23
CA HIS A 8 9.29 -20.97 15.27
C HIS A 8 9.44 -20.48 13.82
N GLU A 9 9.07 -19.23 13.57
CA GLU A 9 9.21 -18.62 12.25
C GLU A 9 10.68 -18.44 11.88
N ILE A 10 11.53 -18.03 12.83
CA ILE A 10 12.99 -17.98 12.65
C ILE A 10 13.55 -19.36 12.31
N GLU A 11 13.07 -20.44 12.95
CA GLU A 11 13.47 -21.80 12.60
C GLU A 11 13.01 -22.21 11.19
N SER A 12 11.85 -21.74 10.76
CA SER A 12 11.34 -22.01 9.41
C SER A 12 12.16 -21.29 8.35
N ILE A 13 12.47 -20.01 8.56
CA ILE A 13 13.41 -19.22 7.73
C ILE A 13 14.78 -19.90 7.70
N ARG A 14 15.27 -20.38 8.85
CA ARG A 14 16.56 -21.09 8.94
C ARG A 14 16.62 -22.30 8.02
N LYS A 15 15.53 -23.07 7.87
CA LYS A 15 15.49 -24.21 6.94
C LYS A 15 15.55 -23.75 5.49
N ALA A 16 14.84 -22.70 5.11
CA ALA A 16 14.93 -22.12 3.77
C ALA A 16 16.36 -21.61 3.48
N CYS A 17 16.99 -20.90 4.43
CA CYS A 17 18.38 -20.47 4.32
C CYS A 17 19.37 -21.64 4.22
N GLN A 18 19.08 -22.81 4.81
CA GLN A 18 19.93 -23.99 4.67
C GLN A 18 19.93 -24.54 3.24
N VAL A 19 18.79 -24.48 2.54
CA VAL A 19 18.70 -24.86 1.12
C VAL A 19 19.58 -23.94 0.28
N VAL A 20 19.43 -22.62 0.44
CA VAL A 20 20.25 -21.63 -0.29
C VAL A 20 21.74 -21.78 0.04
N ALA A 21 22.09 -22.04 1.30
CA ALA A 21 23.46 -22.29 1.69
C ALA A 21 24.04 -23.56 1.04
N GLU A 22 23.23 -24.61 0.81
CA GLU A 22 23.64 -25.79 0.05
C GLU A 22 23.89 -25.46 -1.42
N CYS A 23 23.05 -24.63 -2.05
CA CYS A 23 23.27 -24.14 -3.41
C CYS A 23 24.64 -23.47 -3.54
N HIS A 24 24.93 -22.48 -2.70
CA HIS A 24 26.21 -21.77 -2.71
C HIS A 24 27.42 -22.66 -2.45
N ARG A 25 27.31 -23.65 -1.55
CA ARG A 25 28.40 -24.61 -1.30
C ARG A 25 28.65 -25.51 -2.49
N THR A 26 27.60 -25.90 -3.19
CA THR A 26 27.68 -26.83 -4.33
C THR A 26 28.31 -26.18 -5.54
N ILE A 27 27.96 -24.92 -5.81
CA ILE A 27 28.46 -24.18 -6.97
C ILE A 27 29.86 -23.59 -6.76
N ALA A 28 30.25 -23.29 -5.52
CA ALA A 28 31.55 -22.66 -5.22
C ALA A 28 32.75 -23.36 -5.90
N PRO A 29 32.91 -24.71 -5.83
CA PRO A 29 34.02 -25.39 -6.52
C PRO A 29 33.84 -25.50 -8.04
N LEU A 30 32.66 -25.19 -8.57
CA LEU A 30 32.35 -25.26 -10.00
C LEU A 30 32.65 -23.95 -10.73
N ILE A 31 32.69 -22.82 -10.02
CA ILE A 31 33.00 -21.52 -10.59
C ILE A 31 34.48 -21.44 -10.97
N LYS A 32 34.75 -21.56 -12.26
CA LYS A 32 36.08 -21.51 -12.89
C LYS A 32 35.95 -21.08 -14.36
N PRO A 33 37.03 -20.66 -15.02
CA PRO A 33 36.97 -20.26 -16.42
C PRO A 33 36.30 -21.34 -17.29
N GLY A 34 35.35 -20.93 -18.12
CA GLY A 34 34.61 -21.80 -19.03
C GLY A 34 33.18 -22.17 -18.58
N ILE A 35 32.84 -22.08 -17.29
CA ILE A 35 31.45 -22.28 -16.85
C ILE A 35 30.58 -21.10 -17.27
N THR A 36 29.34 -21.35 -17.65
CA THR A 36 28.34 -20.32 -17.95
C THR A 36 27.46 -20.04 -16.73
N THR A 37 26.92 -18.83 -16.62
CA THR A 37 25.98 -18.52 -15.53
C THR A 37 24.64 -19.25 -15.69
N ASN A 38 24.29 -19.68 -16.91
CA ASN A 38 23.14 -20.56 -17.14
C ASN A 38 23.36 -21.99 -16.63
N GLU A 39 24.60 -22.51 -16.64
CA GLU A 39 24.90 -23.79 -15.98
C GLU A 39 24.75 -23.68 -14.46
N ILE A 40 25.15 -22.55 -13.87
CA ILE A 40 24.98 -22.27 -12.44
C ILE A 40 23.49 -22.21 -12.08
N GLU A 41 22.72 -21.43 -12.84
CA GLU A 41 21.26 -21.29 -12.70
C GLU A 41 20.54 -22.66 -12.62
N ARG A 42 20.86 -23.57 -13.55
CA ARG A 42 20.26 -24.92 -13.56
C ARG A 42 20.58 -25.70 -12.30
N ILE A 43 21.81 -25.61 -11.80
CA ILE A 43 22.23 -26.31 -10.57
C ILE A 43 21.47 -25.78 -9.36
N PHE A 44 21.28 -24.46 -9.26
CA PHE A 44 20.48 -23.85 -8.20
C PHE A 44 19.04 -24.34 -8.25
N GLU A 45 18.39 -24.24 -9.42
CA GLU A 45 17.01 -24.70 -9.60
C GLU A 45 16.84 -26.18 -9.23
N GLU A 46 17.76 -27.06 -9.67
CA GLU A 46 17.73 -28.48 -9.32
C GLU A 46 17.85 -28.72 -7.80
N ILE A 47 18.75 -28.03 -7.10
CA ILE A 47 18.93 -28.19 -5.65
C ILE A 47 17.71 -27.69 -4.89
N ILE A 48 17.16 -26.54 -5.28
CA ILE A 48 15.97 -25.95 -4.65
C ILE A 48 14.78 -26.91 -4.77
N LEU A 49 14.50 -27.38 -5.99
CA LEU A 49 13.39 -28.31 -6.26
C LEU A 49 13.59 -29.65 -5.54
N LYS A 50 14.83 -30.15 -5.45
CA LYS A 50 15.15 -31.40 -4.73
C LYS A 50 14.80 -31.33 -3.24
N HIS A 51 14.84 -30.14 -2.63
CA HIS A 51 14.47 -29.92 -1.24
C HIS A 51 12.97 -29.70 -1.02
N GLY A 52 12.15 -29.77 -2.08
CA GLY A 52 10.73 -29.42 -2.03
C GLY A 52 10.50 -27.91 -1.89
N ALA A 53 11.53 -27.10 -2.09
CA ALA A 53 11.44 -25.65 -2.10
C ALA A 53 11.12 -25.14 -3.51
N LYS A 54 10.68 -23.87 -3.62
CA LYS A 54 10.44 -23.18 -4.89
C LYS A 54 11.52 -22.13 -5.14
N PRO A 55 11.99 -21.96 -6.39
CA PRO A 55 12.88 -20.87 -6.75
C PRO A 55 12.09 -19.56 -6.83
N TYR A 56 12.06 -18.80 -5.73
CA TYR A 56 11.10 -17.71 -5.55
C TYR A 56 11.30 -16.54 -6.52
N GLU A 57 12.56 -16.27 -6.91
CA GLU A 57 12.87 -15.24 -7.92
C GLU A 57 12.25 -15.54 -9.29
N LYS A 58 12.05 -16.82 -9.60
CA LYS A 58 11.54 -17.26 -10.90
C LYS A 58 10.05 -16.99 -10.99
N GLY A 59 9.71 -15.95 -11.75
CA GLY A 59 8.37 -15.39 -11.91
C GLY A 59 8.14 -14.12 -11.10
N TYR A 60 9.04 -13.79 -10.17
CA TYR A 60 8.90 -12.60 -9.34
C TYR A 60 9.00 -11.33 -10.19
N ARG A 61 7.89 -10.59 -10.30
CA ARG A 61 7.76 -9.42 -11.19
C ARG A 61 8.20 -9.72 -12.64
N GLY A 62 7.92 -10.93 -13.11
CA GLY A 62 8.28 -11.39 -14.46
C GLY A 62 9.76 -11.76 -14.63
N TYR A 63 10.57 -11.82 -13.56
CA TYR A 63 11.96 -12.25 -13.63
C TYR A 63 12.04 -13.74 -14.01
N PRO A 64 12.77 -14.13 -15.07
CA PRO A 64 12.60 -15.47 -15.67
C PRO A 64 13.49 -16.59 -15.08
N TYR A 65 14.38 -16.28 -14.15
CA TYR A 65 15.39 -17.22 -13.62
C TYR A 65 15.29 -17.38 -12.09
N ALA A 66 15.81 -18.49 -11.57
CA ALA A 66 15.93 -18.79 -10.15
C ALA A 66 17.12 -18.07 -9.48
N THR A 67 18.07 -17.58 -10.28
CA THR A 67 19.24 -16.84 -9.83
C THR A 67 19.42 -15.56 -10.61
N CYS A 68 19.90 -14.53 -9.91
CA CYS A 68 20.55 -13.39 -10.52
C CYS A 68 22.06 -13.65 -10.63
N ALA A 69 22.61 -13.45 -11.83
CA ALA A 69 24.04 -13.64 -12.12
C ALA A 69 24.67 -12.35 -12.63
N SER A 70 25.32 -11.63 -11.72
CA SER A 70 25.91 -10.31 -11.96
C SER A 70 27.43 -10.43 -12.14
N VAL A 71 27.91 -10.31 -13.38
CA VAL A 71 29.32 -10.43 -13.73
C VAL A 71 29.97 -9.04 -13.75
N ASN A 72 31.08 -8.87 -13.04
CA ASN A 72 31.92 -7.66 -13.00
C ASN A 72 31.18 -6.35 -12.65
N ASP A 73 30.87 -5.51 -13.64
CA ASP A 73 30.28 -4.17 -13.50
C ASP A 73 28.75 -4.18 -13.41
N VAL A 74 28.13 -5.35 -13.50
CA VAL A 74 26.70 -5.54 -13.21
C VAL A 74 26.49 -5.44 -11.69
N ILE A 75 25.75 -4.41 -11.25
CA ILE A 75 25.57 -4.09 -9.83
C ILE A 75 24.72 -5.15 -9.11
N ALA A 76 23.54 -5.46 -9.67
CA ALA A 76 22.56 -6.41 -9.14
C ALA A 76 21.63 -6.90 -10.26
N HIS A 77 20.88 -7.98 -9.99
CA HIS A 77 19.83 -8.54 -10.88
C HIS A 77 20.29 -8.89 -12.31
N GLY A 78 21.57 -9.21 -12.52
CA GLY A 78 22.05 -9.69 -13.82
C GLY A 78 21.35 -10.98 -14.24
N PHE A 79 21.09 -11.15 -15.53
CA PHE A 79 20.47 -12.38 -16.03
C PHE A 79 21.54 -13.46 -16.28
N PRO A 80 21.27 -14.73 -15.94
CA PRO A 80 22.03 -15.86 -16.43
C PRO A 80 22.18 -15.85 -17.96
N THR A 81 23.37 -16.16 -18.46
CA THR A 81 23.68 -16.19 -19.89
C THR A 81 24.47 -17.44 -20.27
N ASN A 82 24.49 -17.76 -21.56
CA ASN A 82 25.33 -18.83 -22.12
C ASN A 82 26.77 -18.35 -22.41
N LYS A 83 27.16 -17.14 -22.00
CA LYS A 83 28.53 -16.65 -22.17
C LYS A 83 29.42 -17.31 -21.11
N PRO A 84 30.48 -18.03 -21.50
CA PRO A 84 31.42 -18.59 -20.53
C PRO A 84 32.10 -17.48 -19.74
N LEU A 85 32.19 -17.67 -18.43
CA LEU A 85 33.02 -16.84 -17.55
C LEU A 85 34.49 -17.02 -17.93
N VAL A 86 35.24 -15.93 -17.89
CA VAL A 86 36.66 -15.94 -18.26
C VAL A 86 37.55 -15.72 -17.03
N GLU A 87 38.81 -16.11 -17.15
CA GLU A 87 39.80 -15.88 -16.09
C GLU A 87 39.91 -14.38 -15.78
N GLY A 88 39.82 -14.06 -14.49
CA GLY A 88 39.86 -12.68 -14.00
C GLY A 88 38.49 -12.07 -13.72
N ASP A 89 37.39 -12.71 -14.13
CA ASP A 89 36.04 -12.28 -13.79
C ASP A 89 35.76 -12.44 -12.28
N ILE A 90 34.89 -11.58 -11.76
CA ILE A 90 34.14 -11.84 -10.54
C ILE A 90 32.66 -11.96 -10.89
N VAL A 91 31.95 -12.90 -10.24
CA VAL A 91 30.53 -13.11 -10.45
C VAL A 91 29.80 -13.16 -9.12
N THR A 92 28.78 -12.33 -8.96
CA THR A 92 27.83 -12.41 -7.85
C THR A 92 26.65 -13.26 -8.28
N ILE A 93 26.39 -14.32 -7.53
CA ILE A 93 25.20 -15.16 -7.67
C ILE A 93 24.30 -14.89 -6.48
N ASP A 94 23.05 -14.54 -6.77
CA ASP A 94 21.99 -14.25 -5.80
C ASP A 94 20.80 -15.16 -6.08
N THR A 95 20.12 -15.62 -5.04
CA THR A 95 18.98 -16.52 -5.15
C THR A 95 18.09 -16.45 -3.92
N VAL A 96 16.79 -16.70 -4.13
CA VAL A 96 15.83 -16.89 -3.05
C VAL A 96 15.08 -18.20 -3.20
N ALA A 97 15.02 -18.98 -2.12
CA ALA A 97 14.26 -20.22 -2.04
C ALA A 97 13.10 -20.09 -1.05
N GLU A 98 11.90 -20.50 -1.46
CA GLU A 98 10.72 -20.64 -0.60
C GLU A 98 10.58 -22.08 -0.14
N LEU A 99 10.61 -22.32 1.17
CA LEU A 99 10.31 -23.63 1.76
C LEU A 99 9.21 -23.46 2.81
N ASP A 100 8.11 -24.22 2.66
CA ASP A 100 6.95 -24.19 3.56
C ASP A 100 6.40 -22.75 3.79
N GLY A 101 6.42 -21.91 2.74
CA GLY A 101 5.97 -20.52 2.80
C GLY A 101 6.95 -19.54 3.47
N TRP A 102 8.20 -19.94 3.71
CA TRP A 102 9.26 -19.08 4.26
C TRP A 102 10.43 -18.96 3.30
N LEU A 103 10.97 -17.75 3.18
CA LEU A 103 12.04 -17.43 2.25
C LEU A 103 13.42 -17.45 2.92
N GLY A 104 14.39 -17.99 2.20
CA GLY A 104 15.82 -17.81 2.45
C GLY A 104 16.45 -17.11 1.26
N ASP A 105 17.25 -16.08 1.52
CA ASP A 105 17.87 -15.19 0.53
C ASP A 105 19.37 -15.09 0.83
N SER A 106 20.19 -15.16 -0.21
CA SER A 106 21.62 -14.97 -0.10
C SER A 106 22.26 -14.62 -1.45
N ALA A 107 23.15 -13.62 -1.41
CA ALA A 107 24.06 -13.29 -2.50
C ALA A 107 25.53 -13.55 -2.11
N TRP A 108 26.30 -14.18 -3.01
CA TRP A 108 27.75 -14.38 -2.86
C TRP A 108 28.51 -14.03 -4.14
N SER A 109 29.64 -13.33 -3.97
CA SER A 109 30.60 -13.09 -5.06
C SER A 109 31.69 -14.16 -5.09
N TYR A 110 32.03 -14.62 -6.29
CA TYR A 110 33.03 -15.65 -6.55
C TYR A 110 34.08 -15.15 -7.54
N ALA A 111 35.33 -15.55 -7.30
CA ALA A 111 36.45 -15.29 -8.21
C ALA A 111 36.50 -16.38 -9.30
N VAL A 112 36.66 -15.98 -10.56
CA VAL A 112 36.79 -16.90 -11.69
C VAL A 112 38.27 -17.06 -12.03
N GLY A 113 38.89 -18.12 -11.53
CA GLY A 113 40.34 -18.33 -11.68
C GLY A 113 41.14 -17.30 -10.90
N GLN A 114 42.27 -16.83 -11.46
CA GLN A 114 43.08 -15.79 -10.85
C GLN A 114 42.53 -14.39 -11.18
N ILE A 115 42.14 -13.64 -10.15
CA ILE A 115 41.60 -12.29 -10.27
C ILE A 115 42.66 -11.21 -9.99
N SER A 116 42.38 -9.97 -10.37
CA SER A 116 43.30 -8.85 -10.15
C SER A 116 43.43 -8.50 -8.66
N PRO A 117 44.55 -7.92 -8.21
CA PRO A 117 44.70 -7.46 -6.82
C PRO A 117 43.62 -6.44 -6.39
N ALA A 118 43.09 -5.66 -7.34
CA ALA A 118 41.99 -4.73 -7.08
C ALA A 118 40.68 -5.48 -6.80
N ALA A 119 40.38 -6.53 -7.57
CA ALA A 119 39.22 -7.39 -7.35
C ALA A 119 39.36 -8.20 -6.05
N GLU A 120 40.56 -8.73 -5.74
CA GLU A 120 40.83 -9.41 -4.46
C GLU A 120 40.57 -8.47 -3.28
N LYS A 121 41.05 -7.22 -3.38
CA LYS A 121 40.81 -6.20 -2.36
C LYS A 121 39.31 -5.90 -2.22
N LEU A 122 38.58 -5.74 -3.32
CA LEU A 122 37.14 -5.49 -3.32
C LEU A 122 36.39 -6.62 -2.62
N MET A 123 36.58 -7.87 -3.06
CA MET A 123 35.89 -9.03 -2.49
C MET A 123 36.19 -9.21 -1.00
N ARG A 124 37.46 -9.04 -0.60
CA ARG A 124 37.85 -9.12 0.81
C ARG A 124 37.16 -8.04 1.64
N VAL A 125 37.18 -6.78 1.21
CA VAL A 125 36.56 -5.67 1.96
C VAL A 125 35.04 -5.82 2.02
N THR A 126 34.39 -6.25 0.94
CA THR A 126 32.95 -6.57 0.94
C THR A 126 32.61 -7.66 1.94
N LYS A 127 33.42 -8.73 2.03
CA LYS A 127 33.23 -9.78 3.05
C LYS A 127 33.44 -9.25 4.46
N GLU A 128 34.46 -8.44 4.70
CA GLU A 128 34.70 -7.81 6.00
C GLU A 128 33.53 -6.90 6.40
N CYS A 129 32.93 -6.16 5.46
CA CYS A 129 31.72 -5.37 5.70
C CYS A 129 30.54 -6.25 6.15
N LEU A 130 30.33 -7.41 5.49
CA LEU A 130 29.29 -8.37 5.89
C LEU A 130 29.52 -8.86 7.33
N ASP A 131 30.73 -9.32 7.63
CA ASP A 131 31.08 -9.86 8.96
C ASP A 131 30.87 -8.78 10.05
N LEU A 132 31.37 -7.56 9.83
CA LEU A 132 31.21 -6.43 10.76
C LEU A 132 29.75 -5.99 10.91
N GLY A 133 28.97 -6.02 9.83
CA GLY A 133 27.54 -5.73 9.86
C GLY A 133 26.77 -6.72 10.74
N ILE A 134 27.04 -8.02 10.56
CA ILE A 134 26.46 -9.10 11.38
C ILE A 134 26.82 -8.89 12.87
N GLU A 135 28.05 -8.50 13.17
CA GLU A 135 28.46 -8.23 14.56
C GLU A 135 27.65 -7.10 15.22
N GLN A 136 27.22 -6.09 14.44
CA GLN A 136 26.39 -4.99 14.92
C GLN A 136 24.90 -5.33 14.97
N ALA A 137 24.45 -6.38 14.27
CA ALA A 137 23.05 -6.78 14.18
C ALA A 137 22.58 -7.52 15.45
N ARG A 138 22.61 -6.83 16.60
CA ARG A 138 22.27 -7.37 17.92
C ARG A 138 21.07 -6.66 18.56
N PRO A 139 20.27 -7.35 19.39
CA PRO A 139 19.20 -6.69 20.14
C PRO A 139 19.71 -5.50 20.93
N GLY A 140 18.98 -4.39 20.86
CA GLY A 140 19.32 -3.14 21.53
C GLY A 140 20.10 -2.16 20.68
N ASN A 141 20.90 -2.62 19.72
CA ASN A 141 21.53 -1.76 18.71
C ASN A 141 20.47 -1.18 17.77
N ARG A 142 20.87 -0.20 16.95
CA ARG A 142 20.03 0.37 15.92
C ARG A 142 20.56 0.07 14.53
N LEU A 143 19.69 0.14 13.54
CA LEU A 143 20.02 -0.09 12.14
C LEU A 143 21.12 0.84 11.65
N GLY A 144 21.15 2.09 12.13
CA GLY A 144 22.22 3.04 11.86
C GLY A 144 23.60 2.61 12.40
N ASP A 145 23.66 1.76 13.43
CA ASP A 145 24.93 1.20 13.93
C ASP A 145 25.51 0.18 12.96
N VAL A 146 24.63 -0.65 12.36
CA VAL A 146 24.99 -1.63 11.32
C VAL A 146 25.48 -0.91 10.06
N THR A 147 24.65 -0.02 9.51
CA THR A 147 24.92 0.63 8.23
C THR A 147 26.09 1.62 8.31
N SER A 148 26.24 2.35 9.43
CA SER A 148 27.41 3.21 9.64
C SER A 148 28.71 2.42 9.77
N THR A 149 28.66 1.20 10.31
CA THR A 149 29.85 0.34 10.42
C THR A 149 30.30 -0.16 9.05
N ILE A 150 29.35 -0.63 8.23
CA ILE A 150 29.60 -1.03 6.83
C ILE A 150 30.17 0.15 6.03
N GLN A 151 29.50 1.31 6.09
CA GLN A 151 29.89 2.50 5.34
C GLN A 151 31.31 2.94 5.70
N ARG A 152 31.63 3.07 6.99
CA ARG A 152 32.97 3.49 7.43
C ARG A 152 34.05 2.50 7.00
N HIS A 153 33.78 1.19 7.07
CA HIS A 153 34.76 0.18 6.66
C HIS A 153 35.05 0.26 5.15
N ALA A 154 34.00 0.31 4.32
CA ALA A 154 34.14 0.44 2.87
C ALA A 154 34.88 1.72 2.47
N GLU A 155 34.44 2.88 2.99
CA GLU A 155 35.02 4.19 2.67
C GLU A 155 36.48 4.31 3.12
N SER A 156 36.84 3.74 4.29
CA SER A 156 38.23 3.72 4.77
C SER A 156 39.19 2.95 3.86
N HIS A 157 38.67 2.02 3.05
CA HIS A 157 39.43 1.25 2.08
C HIS A 157 39.39 1.85 0.66
N GLY A 158 38.72 2.98 0.47
CA GLY A 158 38.58 3.68 -0.80
C GLY A 158 37.44 3.18 -1.69
N PHE A 159 36.46 2.47 -1.12
CA PHE A 159 35.26 2.02 -1.82
C PHE A 159 34.02 2.83 -1.43
N GLY A 160 33.03 2.90 -2.33
CA GLY A 160 31.73 3.52 -2.08
C GLY A 160 30.66 2.47 -1.80
N VAL A 161 29.57 2.90 -1.14
CA VAL A 161 28.35 2.11 -0.95
C VAL A 161 27.31 2.54 -1.98
N VAL A 162 26.71 1.59 -2.69
CA VAL A 162 25.62 1.85 -3.66
C VAL A 162 24.40 2.39 -2.92
N ARG A 163 23.82 3.49 -3.42
CA ARG A 163 22.69 4.19 -2.78
C ARG A 163 21.37 4.03 -3.52
N ASP A 164 21.44 3.62 -4.78
CA ASP A 164 20.27 3.45 -5.65
C ASP A 164 19.54 2.12 -5.42
N LEU A 165 20.08 1.25 -4.55
CA LEU A 165 19.49 -0.01 -4.14
C LEU A 165 19.30 -0.03 -2.62
N LEU A 166 18.12 -0.46 -2.19
CA LEU A 166 17.71 -0.52 -0.79
C LEU A 166 17.79 -1.97 -0.29
N ALA A 167 18.12 -2.12 0.99
CA ALA A 167 17.96 -3.36 1.72
C ALA A 167 16.53 -3.50 2.25
N HIS A 168 16.13 -4.73 2.57
CA HIS A 168 14.80 -5.05 3.07
C HIS A 168 14.87 -6.11 4.18
N GLY A 169 13.77 -6.29 4.90
CA GLY A 169 13.51 -7.49 5.70
C GLY A 169 13.11 -8.68 4.81
N ILE A 170 13.17 -9.88 5.39
CA ILE A 170 12.74 -11.11 4.73
C ILE A 170 11.90 -11.98 5.67
N GLY A 171 10.91 -12.67 5.11
CA GLY A 171 10.11 -13.63 5.85
C GLY A 171 9.26 -14.50 4.94
N ARG A 172 7.99 -14.14 4.80
CA ARG A 172 7.07 -14.78 3.85
C ARG A 172 7.11 -14.12 2.48
N ASP A 173 7.42 -12.83 2.46
CA ASP A 173 7.65 -12.05 1.25
C ASP A 173 9.14 -11.73 1.08
N LEU A 174 9.57 -11.55 -0.18
CA LEU A 174 10.95 -11.19 -0.51
C LEU A 174 11.31 -9.83 0.08
N HIS A 175 10.44 -8.84 -0.11
CA HIS A 175 10.61 -7.48 0.39
C HIS A 175 9.65 -7.22 1.55
N GLU A 176 10.05 -7.56 2.77
CA GLU A 176 9.34 -7.14 3.98
C GLU A 176 9.94 -5.86 4.59
N GLU A 177 9.15 -5.13 5.39
CA GLU A 177 9.68 -4.04 6.21
C GLU A 177 10.67 -4.57 7.28
N PRO A 178 11.75 -3.84 7.59
CA PRO A 178 12.04 -2.49 7.13
C PRO A 178 12.75 -2.46 5.78
N THR A 179 12.40 -1.49 4.95
CA THR A 179 13.27 -1.06 3.84
C THR A 179 14.27 -0.01 4.34
N TYR A 180 15.56 -0.15 4.01
CA TYR A 180 16.61 0.76 4.50
C TYR A 180 17.81 0.90 3.57
N MET A 181 18.52 2.02 3.69
CA MET A 181 19.78 2.24 2.98
C MET A 181 20.96 1.59 3.70
N HIS A 182 21.99 1.19 2.96
CA HIS A 182 23.26 0.70 3.50
C HIS A 182 24.18 1.80 4.09
N VAL A 183 23.64 3.00 4.33
CA VAL A 183 24.34 4.13 4.96
C VAL A 183 23.53 4.65 6.14
N GLY A 184 24.20 5.20 7.16
CA GLY A 184 23.50 5.65 8.36
C GLY A 184 24.38 6.35 9.39
N LYS A 185 23.73 6.81 10.46
CA LYS A 185 24.37 7.47 11.61
C LYS A 185 24.31 6.54 12.83
N PRO A 186 25.42 6.37 13.59
CA PRO A 186 25.41 5.59 14.82
C PRO A 186 24.34 6.10 15.81
N GLY A 187 23.67 5.18 16.50
CA GLY A 187 22.61 5.47 17.46
C GLY A 187 21.30 6.01 16.85
N LYS A 188 21.14 5.98 15.52
CA LYS A 188 19.93 6.42 14.80
C LYS A 188 19.27 5.27 14.03
N GLY A 189 18.05 5.49 13.58
CA GLY A 189 17.25 4.49 12.87
C GLY A 189 16.59 3.47 13.79
N LEU A 190 16.00 2.45 13.16
CA LEU A 190 15.20 1.42 13.81
C LEU A 190 15.98 0.65 14.87
N ARG A 191 15.34 0.36 16.00
CA ARG A 191 15.95 -0.42 17.07
C ARG A 191 15.80 -1.91 16.77
N LEU A 192 16.90 -2.64 16.74
CA LEU A 192 16.92 -4.08 16.57
C LEU A 192 16.39 -4.74 17.84
N LYS A 193 15.45 -5.67 17.67
CA LYS A 193 14.79 -6.41 18.75
C LYS A 193 14.75 -7.89 18.40
N GLU A 194 14.83 -8.74 19.41
CA GLU A 194 14.43 -10.13 19.30
C GLU A 194 12.91 -10.23 19.46
N ALA A 195 12.28 -11.22 18.79
CA ALA A 195 10.93 -11.61 19.15
C ALA A 195 10.97 -12.30 20.52
N SER A 196 10.70 -11.51 21.55
CA SER A 196 10.36 -12.01 22.87
C SER A 196 8.87 -12.35 22.91
N ASN A 197 8.48 -13.35 23.70
CA ASN A 197 7.09 -13.47 24.20
C ASN A 197 6.71 -12.31 25.16
N ASP A 198 7.47 -11.22 25.13
CA ASP A 198 7.26 -10.01 25.90
C ASP A 198 6.63 -8.98 24.97
N LEU A 199 5.31 -8.81 25.10
CA LEU A 199 4.57 -7.77 24.39
C LEU A 199 5.06 -6.38 24.86
N PRO A 200 5.07 -5.36 23.97
CA PRO A 200 5.21 -3.98 24.41
C PRO A 200 4.09 -3.59 25.38
N ASP A 201 4.33 -2.59 26.23
CA ASP A 201 3.31 -2.09 27.15
C ASP A 201 2.05 -1.60 26.40
N VAL A 202 2.25 -0.85 25.32
CA VAL A 202 1.21 -0.34 24.41
C VAL A 202 1.66 -0.57 22.98
N PHE A 203 0.76 -1.07 22.14
CA PHE A 203 1.04 -1.31 20.73
C PHE A 203 -0.26 -1.32 19.92
N ARG A 204 -0.10 -1.27 18.59
CA ARG A 204 -1.20 -1.28 17.64
C ARG A 204 -1.40 -2.67 17.06
N VAL A 205 -2.65 -3.05 16.87
CA VAL A 205 -3.04 -4.33 16.27
C VAL A 205 -4.14 -4.13 15.24
N ASN A 206 -4.21 -5.04 14.26
CA ASN A 206 -5.34 -5.13 13.34
C ASN A 206 -6.51 -5.92 13.99
N PRO A 207 -7.70 -6.01 13.36
CA PRO A 207 -8.85 -6.73 13.94
C PRO A 207 -8.56 -8.20 14.29
N SER A 208 -7.80 -8.91 13.45
CA SER A 208 -7.48 -10.32 13.68
C SER A 208 -6.57 -10.51 14.90
N GLN A 209 -5.53 -9.68 15.00
CA GLN A 209 -4.59 -9.68 16.11
C GLN A 209 -5.28 -9.29 17.42
N LEU A 210 -6.20 -8.32 17.42
CA LEU A 210 -6.99 -7.97 18.60
C LEU A 210 -7.72 -9.21 19.13
N ARG A 211 -8.48 -9.91 18.28
CA ARG A 211 -9.22 -11.12 18.70
C ARG A 211 -8.29 -12.20 19.27
N GLN A 212 -7.22 -12.52 18.56
CA GLN A 212 -6.26 -13.54 19.00
C GLN A 212 -5.64 -13.20 20.38
N LEU A 213 -5.29 -11.94 20.61
CA LEU A 213 -4.73 -11.49 21.88
C LEU A 213 -5.75 -11.48 23.02
N VAL A 214 -7.00 -11.14 22.73
CA VAL A 214 -8.09 -11.20 23.71
C VAL A 214 -8.39 -12.66 24.09
N GLU A 215 -8.43 -13.57 23.12
CA GLU A 215 -8.64 -15.00 23.35
C GLU A 215 -7.48 -15.65 24.10
N ALA A 216 -6.26 -15.24 23.80
CA ALA A 216 -5.06 -15.66 24.52
C ALA A 216 -4.89 -14.96 25.88
N ASP A 217 -5.80 -14.07 26.27
CA ASP A 217 -5.77 -13.33 27.53
C ASP A 217 -4.45 -12.54 27.73
N MET A 218 -3.94 -11.96 26.63
CA MET A 218 -2.65 -11.26 26.57
C MET A 218 -2.77 -9.72 26.67
N VAL A 219 -3.98 -9.18 26.50
CA VAL A 219 -4.29 -7.74 26.61
C VAL A 219 -5.28 -7.52 27.75
N MET A 220 -5.24 -6.34 28.38
CA MET A 220 -6.11 -6.04 29.52
C MET A 220 -7.46 -5.45 29.10
N ASP A 221 -8.46 -5.62 29.98
CA ASP A 221 -9.74 -4.92 29.93
C ASP A 221 -9.53 -3.42 30.18
N LEU A 222 -9.90 -2.60 29.19
CA LEU A 222 -9.74 -1.16 29.16
C LEU A 222 -11.00 -0.40 29.55
N THR A 223 -12.11 -1.09 29.86
CA THR A 223 -13.43 -0.47 30.03
C THR A 223 -13.42 0.62 31.11
N ASP A 224 -13.02 0.27 32.33
CA ASP A 224 -13.05 1.21 33.46
C ASP A 224 -12.02 2.34 33.29
N VAL A 225 -10.83 2.03 32.77
CA VAL A 225 -9.78 3.04 32.60
C VAL A 225 -10.14 4.04 31.51
N PHE A 226 -10.74 3.58 30.40
CA PHE A 226 -11.24 4.47 29.35
C PHE A 226 -12.37 5.34 29.90
N GLU A 227 -13.37 4.74 30.55
CA GLU A 227 -14.54 5.47 31.06
C GLU A 227 -14.15 6.57 32.07
N GLN A 228 -13.18 6.27 32.95
CA GLN A 228 -12.76 7.20 34.02
C GLN A 228 -11.78 8.28 33.55
N ASN A 229 -11.00 8.04 32.49
CA ASN A 229 -9.88 8.91 32.11
C ASN A 229 -10.01 9.53 30.72
N ALA A 230 -10.87 9.02 29.84
CA ALA A 230 -11.10 9.61 28.53
C ALA A 230 -11.81 10.94 28.68
N SER A 231 -11.29 11.96 28.00
CA SER A 231 -11.92 13.28 27.91
C SER A 231 -13.23 13.21 27.13
N ASP A 232 -14.10 14.20 27.34
CA ASP A 232 -15.34 14.32 26.57
C ASP A 232 -15.09 14.37 25.06
N ARG A 233 -13.96 14.96 24.63
CA ARG A 233 -13.53 14.97 23.22
C ARG A 233 -13.29 13.55 22.70
N LEU A 234 -12.48 12.78 23.43
CA LEU A 234 -12.14 11.41 23.03
C LEU A 234 -13.38 10.51 23.04
N LYS A 235 -14.28 10.66 24.02
CA LYS A 235 -15.58 9.97 24.04
C LYS A 235 -16.46 10.40 22.88
N GLY A 236 -16.47 11.69 22.55
CA GLY A 236 -17.19 12.24 21.40
C GLY A 236 -16.78 11.61 20.06
N TYR A 237 -15.49 11.29 19.87
CA TYR A 237 -15.06 10.53 18.68
C TYR A 237 -15.69 9.13 18.63
N MET A 238 -15.70 8.43 19.77
CA MET A 238 -16.29 7.09 19.88
C MET A 238 -17.81 7.12 19.68
N GLU A 239 -18.48 8.20 20.10
CA GLU A 239 -19.90 8.40 19.86
C GLU A 239 -20.20 8.72 18.39
N ALA A 240 -19.33 9.49 17.74
CA ALA A 240 -19.46 9.86 16.32
C ALA A 240 -19.33 8.66 15.37
N ASP A 241 -18.54 7.65 15.74
CA ASP A 241 -18.50 6.34 15.07
C ASP A 241 -18.52 5.21 16.10
N ALA A 242 -19.74 4.95 16.60
CA ALA A 242 -20.01 3.91 17.58
C ALA A 242 -19.65 2.52 17.07
N ASP A 243 -19.76 2.25 15.76
CA ASP A 243 -19.44 0.94 15.20
C ASP A 243 -17.94 0.64 15.32
N SER A 244 -17.08 1.63 15.03
CA SER A 244 -15.64 1.53 15.28
C SER A 244 -15.32 1.30 16.75
N TYR A 245 -16.02 1.97 17.66
CA TYR A 245 -15.81 1.77 19.10
C TYR A 245 -16.27 0.38 19.58
N GLU A 246 -17.45 -0.07 19.17
CA GLU A 246 -17.98 -1.40 19.51
C GLU A 246 -17.11 -2.52 18.93
N SER A 247 -16.51 -2.33 17.76
CA SER A 247 -15.61 -3.32 17.14
C SER A 247 -14.34 -3.61 17.97
N GLY A 248 -13.98 -2.71 18.91
CA GLY A 248 -12.90 -2.89 19.87
C GLY A 248 -13.27 -3.70 21.12
N LYS A 249 -14.54 -4.14 21.23
CA LYS A 249 -15.07 -4.83 22.42
C LYS A 249 -15.27 -6.32 22.20
N LYS A 250 -15.22 -7.08 23.30
CA LYS A 250 -15.66 -8.48 23.38
C LYS A 250 -16.44 -8.69 24.68
N ASP A 251 -17.61 -9.32 24.61
CA ASP A 251 -18.49 -9.57 25.76
C ASP A 251 -18.80 -8.30 26.58
N GLY A 252 -18.99 -7.17 25.90
CA GLY A 252 -19.27 -5.86 26.50
C GLY A 252 -18.06 -5.14 27.11
N LYS A 253 -16.86 -5.72 27.03
CA LYS A 253 -15.62 -5.15 27.56
C LYS A 253 -14.73 -4.61 26.45
N LEU A 254 -14.16 -3.44 26.67
CA LEU A 254 -13.22 -2.81 25.73
C LEU A 254 -11.83 -3.44 25.87
N TYR A 255 -11.28 -3.95 24.77
CA TYR A 255 -9.92 -4.49 24.74
C TYR A 255 -8.99 -3.74 23.79
N GLY A 256 -9.54 -3.10 22.77
CA GLY A 256 -8.79 -2.25 21.85
C GLY A 256 -9.51 -0.92 21.64
N ILE A 257 -8.80 0.20 21.84
CA ILE A 257 -9.34 1.53 21.52
C ILE A 257 -9.11 1.75 20.02
N PRO A 258 -10.14 1.96 19.18
CA PRO A 258 -9.94 2.20 17.76
C PRO A 258 -9.11 3.47 17.53
N GLN A 259 -8.24 3.46 16.52
CA GLN A 259 -7.51 4.67 16.12
C GLN A 259 -8.38 5.66 15.34
N MET A 260 -9.58 5.23 14.96
CA MET A 260 -10.51 5.99 14.13
C MET A 260 -9.90 6.34 12.76
N HIS A 261 -10.65 7.08 11.97
CA HIS A 261 -10.30 7.46 10.61
C HIS A 261 -10.65 8.94 10.38
N TRP A 262 -10.35 9.50 9.21
CA TRP A 262 -10.64 10.91 8.89
C TRP A 262 -12.08 11.16 8.40
N GLY A 263 -12.90 10.11 8.38
CA GLY A 263 -14.32 10.16 8.05
C GLY A 263 -14.74 9.42 6.78
N LEU A 264 -16.05 9.40 6.53
CA LEU A 264 -16.63 8.77 5.34
C LEU A 264 -16.47 9.65 4.09
N ILE A 265 -16.18 10.94 4.24
CA ILE A 265 -16.03 11.89 3.13
C ILE A 265 -14.83 11.54 2.23
N GLU A 266 -13.89 10.74 2.73
CA GLU A 266 -12.73 10.31 1.96
C GLU A 266 -13.01 9.17 0.97
N GLN A 267 -14.15 8.48 1.13
CA GLN A 267 -14.41 7.21 0.45
C GLN A 267 -15.12 7.30 -0.91
N PRO A 268 -15.96 8.32 -1.21
CA PRO A 268 -16.53 8.45 -2.55
C PRO A 268 -15.44 8.55 -3.63
N ASP A 269 -15.63 7.79 -4.69
CA ASP A 269 -14.71 7.69 -5.82
C ASP A 269 -15.16 8.57 -6.98
N PHE A 270 -14.20 9.01 -7.78
CA PHE A 270 -14.45 9.96 -8.86
C PHE A 270 -13.83 9.50 -10.17
N ILE A 271 -14.38 10.02 -11.26
CA ILE A 271 -13.65 10.09 -12.52
C ILE A 271 -13.04 11.48 -12.68
N TRP A 272 -11.72 11.53 -12.80
CA TRP A 272 -10.94 12.75 -12.98
C TRP A 272 -10.72 12.99 -14.47
N ILE A 273 -11.13 14.15 -14.97
CA ILE A 273 -11.03 14.50 -16.39
C ILE A 273 -10.26 15.80 -16.55
N ARG A 274 -9.25 15.76 -17.42
CA ARG A 274 -8.36 16.87 -17.76
C ARG A 274 -9.14 18.03 -18.39
N ASN A 275 -9.06 19.20 -17.75
CA ASN A 275 -9.93 20.32 -18.05
C ASN A 275 -9.48 21.15 -19.26
N ASP A 276 -8.18 21.42 -19.42
CA ASP A 276 -7.64 22.16 -20.57
C ASP A 276 -8.01 21.50 -21.90
N TRP A 277 -7.90 20.17 -21.99
CA TRP A 277 -8.29 19.40 -23.17
C TRP A 277 -9.81 19.43 -23.42
N LYS A 278 -10.61 19.33 -22.35
CA LYS A 278 -12.07 19.37 -22.42
C LYS A 278 -12.56 20.73 -22.97
N GLU A 279 -11.99 21.82 -22.49
CA GLU A 279 -12.31 23.18 -22.94
C GLU A 279 -11.80 23.44 -24.37
N GLU A 280 -10.59 23.00 -24.72
CA GLU A 280 -10.07 23.11 -26.10
C GLU A 280 -11.02 22.47 -27.12
N LEU A 281 -11.57 21.31 -26.78
CA LEU A 281 -12.44 20.51 -27.64
C LEU A 281 -13.92 20.88 -27.52
N GLY A 282 -14.29 21.84 -26.65
CA GLY A 282 -15.67 22.25 -26.42
C GLY A 282 -16.57 21.12 -25.91
N LEU A 283 -16.02 20.21 -25.11
CA LEU A 283 -16.72 19.03 -24.59
C LEU A 283 -17.50 19.37 -23.32
N HIS A 284 -18.72 18.83 -23.19
CA HIS A 284 -19.50 18.98 -21.97
C HIS A 284 -19.01 18.02 -20.87
N ASP A 285 -19.43 18.28 -19.63
CA ASP A 285 -19.19 17.38 -18.50
C ASP A 285 -19.88 16.02 -18.72
N PRO A 286 -19.29 14.90 -18.27
CA PRO A 286 -19.88 13.58 -18.47
C PRO A 286 -21.18 13.42 -17.68
N LYS A 287 -22.21 12.85 -18.31
CA LYS A 287 -23.48 12.48 -17.66
C LYS A 287 -23.80 10.99 -17.78
N SER A 288 -23.00 10.26 -18.55
CA SER A 288 -23.15 8.83 -18.80
C SER A 288 -21.78 8.19 -19.06
N VAL A 289 -21.72 6.87 -18.98
CA VAL A 289 -20.53 6.08 -19.37
C VAL A 289 -20.17 6.31 -20.84
N GLU A 290 -21.18 6.51 -21.70
CA GLU A 290 -20.96 6.82 -23.12
C GLU A 290 -20.32 8.20 -23.31
N ASP A 291 -20.62 9.19 -22.47
CA ASP A 291 -19.93 10.48 -22.52
C ASP A 291 -18.46 10.33 -22.14
N ILE A 292 -18.15 9.56 -21.09
CA ILE A 292 -16.77 9.28 -20.67
C ILE A 292 -15.98 8.66 -21.82
N LYS A 293 -16.56 7.64 -22.47
CA LYS A 293 -15.99 6.97 -23.64
C LYS A 293 -15.77 7.95 -24.80
N ASN A 294 -16.75 8.81 -25.10
CA ASN A 294 -16.63 9.79 -26.18
C ASN A 294 -15.59 10.87 -25.89
N ILE A 295 -15.48 11.33 -24.64
CA ILE A 295 -14.41 12.25 -24.21
C ILE A 295 -13.04 11.57 -24.39
N ALA A 296 -12.89 10.33 -23.94
CA ALA A 296 -11.64 9.57 -24.08
C ALA A 296 -11.19 9.48 -25.55
N LEU A 297 -12.11 9.11 -26.45
CA LEU A 297 -11.83 9.00 -27.88
C LEU A 297 -11.45 10.34 -28.52
N LYS A 298 -12.14 11.42 -28.13
CA LYS A 298 -11.83 12.78 -28.58
C LYS A 298 -10.45 13.24 -28.12
N PHE A 299 -10.09 12.90 -26.87
CA PHE A 299 -8.75 13.16 -26.34
C PHE A 299 -7.69 12.40 -27.12
N MET A 300 -7.90 11.10 -27.36
CA MET A 300 -6.98 10.28 -28.15
C MET A 300 -6.81 10.80 -29.58
N GLU A 301 -7.91 11.17 -30.26
CA GLU A 301 -7.88 11.70 -31.63
C GLU A 301 -7.05 12.98 -31.71
N LYS A 302 -7.17 13.86 -30.71
CA LYS A 302 -6.54 15.18 -30.71
C LYS A 302 -5.11 15.17 -30.17
N HIS A 303 -4.86 14.47 -29.07
CA HIS A 303 -3.64 14.55 -28.28
C HIS A 303 -2.77 13.29 -28.37
N GLY A 304 -3.26 12.22 -29.00
CA GLY A 304 -2.60 10.91 -29.05
C GLY A 304 -2.68 10.18 -27.71
N GLY A 305 -1.80 9.19 -27.52
CA GLY A 305 -1.79 8.36 -26.32
C GLY A 305 -3.01 7.44 -26.21
N TYR A 306 -3.55 7.31 -25.00
CA TYR A 306 -4.70 6.46 -24.68
C TYR A 306 -5.71 7.22 -23.82
N GLY A 307 -6.90 6.63 -23.65
CA GLY A 307 -8.07 7.34 -23.11
C GLY A 307 -8.09 7.44 -21.58
N ILE A 308 -7.92 6.33 -20.89
CA ILE A 308 -8.13 6.20 -19.43
C ILE A 308 -6.93 5.51 -18.78
N ALA A 309 -6.40 6.12 -17.71
CA ALA A 309 -5.31 5.60 -16.90
C ALA A 309 -5.79 4.55 -15.90
N VAL A 310 -5.31 3.33 -16.09
CA VAL A 310 -5.51 2.14 -15.23
C VAL A 310 -4.22 1.33 -15.25
N ASP A 311 -3.96 0.56 -14.20
CA ASP A 311 -2.74 -0.23 -14.03
C ASP A 311 -3.06 -1.74 -13.87
N GLN A 312 -2.02 -2.54 -13.63
CA GLN A 312 -2.13 -4.00 -13.58
C GLN A 312 -2.94 -4.53 -12.38
N SER A 313 -3.25 -3.72 -11.36
CA SER A 313 -4.05 -4.17 -10.22
C SER A 313 -5.55 -4.20 -10.52
N LEU A 314 -5.98 -3.50 -11.57
CA LEU A 314 -7.40 -3.24 -11.91
C LEU A 314 -8.15 -2.39 -10.88
N ASP A 315 -7.51 -1.88 -9.81
CA ASP A 315 -8.19 -1.12 -8.75
C ASP A 315 -8.99 0.05 -9.32
N TYR A 316 -8.40 0.81 -10.25
CA TYR A 316 -9.03 1.96 -10.88
C TYR A 316 -10.22 1.59 -11.79
N LEU A 317 -10.18 0.41 -12.43
CA LEU A 317 -11.36 -0.10 -13.14
C LEU A 317 -12.44 -0.55 -12.15
N ASN A 318 -12.06 -1.14 -11.03
CA ASN A 318 -12.98 -1.53 -9.97
C ASN A 318 -13.71 -0.33 -9.36
N LEU A 319 -13.03 0.83 -9.18
CA LEU A 319 -13.70 2.08 -8.77
C LEU A 319 -14.78 2.50 -9.79
N LEU A 320 -14.52 2.32 -11.08
CA LEU A 320 -15.46 2.67 -12.15
C LEU A 320 -16.63 1.67 -12.27
N ALA A 321 -16.49 0.46 -11.74
CA ALA A 321 -17.48 -0.62 -11.88
C ALA A 321 -18.88 -0.26 -11.33
N ILE A 322 -18.95 0.70 -10.38
CA ILE A 322 -20.21 1.22 -9.85
C ILE A 322 -21.12 1.83 -10.93
N ALA A 323 -20.55 2.26 -12.07
CA ALA A 323 -21.31 2.70 -13.23
C ALA A 323 -22.24 1.61 -13.81
N TRP A 324 -21.92 0.34 -13.58
CA TRP A 324 -22.73 -0.83 -13.95
C TRP A 324 -23.53 -1.39 -12.76
N ASN A 325 -23.64 -0.66 -11.66
CA ASN A 325 -24.20 -1.11 -10.38
C ASN A 325 -23.47 -2.32 -9.78
N VAL A 326 -22.18 -2.43 -10.05
CA VAL A 326 -21.31 -3.46 -9.47
C VAL A 326 -20.44 -2.79 -8.42
N HIS A 327 -20.33 -3.41 -7.25
CA HIS A 327 -19.51 -2.91 -6.15
C HIS A 327 -18.41 -3.94 -5.85
N PRO A 328 -17.29 -3.92 -6.60
CA PRO A 328 -16.15 -4.77 -6.28
C PRO A 328 -15.73 -4.62 -4.83
N ASP A 329 -15.25 -5.71 -4.25
CA ASP A 329 -14.76 -5.85 -2.88
C ASP A 329 -15.79 -5.67 -1.76
N LEU A 330 -17.00 -5.20 -2.11
CA LEU A 330 -18.07 -4.97 -1.16
C LEU A 330 -18.78 -6.28 -0.81
N TRP A 331 -18.98 -6.53 0.48
CA TRP A 331 -19.91 -7.55 0.95
C TRP A 331 -21.32 -6.96 0.98
N MET A 332 -22.27 -7.60 0.31
CA MET A 332 -23.63 -7.08 0.14
C MET A 332 -24.66 -8.15 0.42
N GLU A 333 -25.85 -7.74 0.85
CA GLU A 333 -26.97 -8.66 1.04
C GLU A 333 -27.68 -8.92 -0.29
N ASP A 334 -27.84 -10.20 -0.64
CA ASP A 334 -28.61 -10.63 -1.80
C ASP A 334 -30.12 -10.67 -1.51
N THR A 335 -30.93 -11.00 -2.53
CA THR A 335 -32.39 -11.08 -2.39
C THR A 335 -32.89 -12.13 -1.40
N SER A 336 -32.04 -13.09 -1.01
CA SER A 336 -32.36 -14.13 -0.02
C SER A 336 -32.00 -13.72 1.41
N GLY A 337 -31.31 -12.59 1.58
CA GLY A 337 -30.82 -12.09 2.85
C GLY A 337 -29.39 -12.54 3.19
N LYS A 338 -28.73 -13.27 2.29
CA LYS A 338 -27.36 -13.77 2.48
C LYS A 338 -26.33 -12.76 2.00
N LEU A 339 -25.18 -12.73 2.65
CA LEU A 339 -24.05 -11.91 2.24
C LEU A 339 -23.31 -12.57 1.08
N VAL A 340 -23.09 -11.79 0.03
CA VAL A 340 -22.37 -12.17 -1.19
C VAL A 340 -21.26 -11.17 -1.46
N TYR A 341 -20.21 -11.62 -2.16
CA TYR A 341 -19.05 -10.81 -2.48
C TYR A 341 -19.19 -10.16 -3.86
N GLY A 342 -19.10 -8.83 -3.92
CA GLY A 342 -19.47 -8.03 -5.09
C GLY A 342 -18.70 -8.35 -6.36
N SER A 343 -17.41 -8.69 -6.25
CA SER A 343 -16.54 -8.96 -7.41
C SER A 343 -16.92 -10.23 -8.19
N VAL A 344 -17.63 -11.18 -7.56
CA VAL A 344 -18.04 -12.45 -8.20
C VAL A 344 -19.50 -12.50 -8.62
N GLN A 345 -20.20 -11.35 -8.60
CA GLN A 345 -21.59 -11.28 -9.01
C GLN A 345 -21.73 -11.22 -10.55
N PRO A 346 -22.78 -11.84 -11.14
CA PRO A 346 -22.94 -11.90 -12.59
C PRO A 346 -22.94 -10.55 -13.31
N GLU A 347 -23.37 -9.49 -12.64
CA GLU A 347 -23.41 -8.12 -13.16
C GLU A 347 -22.02 -7.60 -13.55
N MET A 348 -20.94 -8.12 -12.94
CA MET A 348 -19.55 -7.80 -13.28
C MET A 348 -19.22 -8.12 -14.74
N LYS A 349 -19.93 -9.07 -15.37
CA LYS A 349 -19.80 -9.35 -16.80
C LYS A 349 -20.08 -8.13 -17.67
N ASN A 350 -21.00 -7.25 -17.24
CA ASN A 350 -21.35 -6.06 -18.01
C ASN A 350 -20.21 -5.05 -18.04
N ALA A 351 -19.55 -4.83 -16.90
CA ALA A 351 -18.38 -3.96 -16.80
C ALA A 351 -17.21 -4.54 -17.61
N LEU A 352 -16.89 -5.82 -17.44
CA LEU A 352 -15.81 -6.50 -18.16
C LEU A 352 -16.01 -6.50 -19.68
N ALA A 353 -17.24 -6.68 -20.16
CA ALA A 353 -17.54 -6.63 -21.59
C ALA A 353 -17.26 -5.24 -22.17
N GLU A 354 -17.65 -4.17 -21.46
CA GLU A 354 -17.40 -2.80 -21.90
C GLU A 354 -15.91 -2.44 -21.82
N TRP A 355 -15.20 -2.88 -20.78
CA TRP A 355 -13.75 -2.68 -20.66
C TRP A 355 -12.97 -3.45 -21.74
N SER A 356 -13.40 -4.65 -22.11
CA SER A 356 -12.83 -5.38 -23.25
C SER A 356 -13.00 -4.62 -24.56
N GLU A 357 -14.15 -3.97 -24.76
CA GLU A 357 -14.36 -3.09 -25.91
C GLU A 357 -13.48 -1.82 -25.83
N TRP A 358 -13.33 -1.23 -24.65
CA TRP A 358 -12.46 -0.06 -24.44
C TRP A 358 -11.00 -0.39 -24.73
N TYR A 359 -10.53 -1.56 -24.32
CA TYR A 359 -9.20 -2.08 -24.64
C TYR A 359 -9.02 -2.24 -26.16
N LYS A 360 -9.96 -2.89 -26.86
CA LYS A 360 -9.91 -3.03 -28.33
C LYS A 360 -9.85 -1.69 -29.07
N ARG A 361 -10.44 -0.66 -28.50
CA ARG A 361 -10.46 0.70 -29.06
C ARG A 361 -9.25 1.55 -28.64
N GLY A 362 -8.35 1.03 -27.82
CA GLY A 362 -7.18 1.74 -27.30
C GLY A 362 -7.50 2.79 -26.24
N ILE A 363 -8.71 2.79 -25.68
CA ILE A 363 -9.08 3.66 -24.55
C ILE A 363 -8.31 3.23 -23.31
N ILE A 364 -8.23 1.92 -23.07
CA ILE A 364 -7.31 1.34 -22.08
C ILE A 364 -5.97 1.09 -22.78
N ASP A 365 -4.89 1.40 -22.08
CA ASP A 365 -3.53 1.20 -22.55
C ASP A 365 -3.27 -0.29 -22.90
N PRO A 366 -2.77 -0.62 -24.11
CA PRO A 366 -2.38 -1.99 -24.46
C PRO A 366 -1.40 -2.67 -23.48
N GLU A 367 -0.62 -1.88 -22.74
CA GLU A 367 0.40 -2.37 -21.79
C GLU A 367 -0.08 -2.33 -20.32
N PHE A 368 -1.36 -2.04 -20.04
CA PHE A 368 -1.86 -1.86 -18.66
C PHE A 368 -1.51 -3.04 -17.75
N ALA A 369 -1.56 -4.27 -18.27
CA ALA A 369 -1.36 -5.51 -17.51
C ALA A 369 0.08 -5.71 -17.00
N ILE A 370 1.04 -4.89 -17.43
CA ILE A 370 2.43 -4.92 -16.94
C ILE A 370 2.88 -3.58 -16.36
N LYS A 371 1.97 -2.61 -16.27
CA LYS A 371 2.24 -1.29 -15.67
C LYS A 371 1.83 -1.31 -14.21
N ASP A 372 2.75 -0.94 -13.34
CA ASP A 372 2.40 -0.58 -11.96
C ASP A 372 1.90 0.87 -11.89
N PHE A 373 1.42 1.25 -10.71
CA PHE A 373 0.97 2.61 -10.42
C PHE A 373 1.96 3.68 -10.89
N ASN A 374 3.27 3.51 -10.65
CA ASN A 374 4.28 4.52 -10.99
C ASN A 374 4.43 4.68 -12.50
N ALA A 375 4.43 3.56 -13.25
CA ALA A 375 4.49 3.58 -14.70
C ALA A 375 3.24 4.23 -15.31
N MET A 376 2.05 3.91 -14.79
CA MET A 376 0.80 4.58 -15.17
C MET A 376 0.84 6.09 -14.86
N ASN A 377 1.29 6.46 -13.67
CA ASN A 377 1.38 7.87 -13.24
C ASN A 377 2.36 8.68 -14.10
N ALA A 378 3.48 8.07 -14.51
CA ALA A 378 4.44 8.72 -15.39
C ALA A 378 3.81 9.13 -16.73
N ASP A 379 2.85 8.36 -17.24
CA ASP A 379 2.12 8.70 -18.47
C ASP A 379 1.14 9.86 -18.28
N ILE A 380 0.49 9.96 -17.11
CA ILE A 380 -0.35 11.12 -16.74
C ILE A 380 0.51 12.38 -16.66
N VAL A 381 1.62 12.32 -15.93
CA VAL A 381 2.56 13.44 -15.76
C VAL A 381 3.19 13.85 -17.10
N ALA A 382 3.42 12.90 -18.01
CA ALA A 382 3.89 13.16 -19.38
C ALA A 382 2.79 13.68 -20.32
N GLY A 383 1.54 13.77 -19.86
CA GLY A 383 0.41 14.30 -20.62
C GLY A 383 -0.09 13.36 -21.73
N LYS A 384 0.08 12.04 -21.58
CA LYS A 384 -0.34 11.03 -22.57
C LYS A 384 -1.79 10.58 -22.43
N VAL A 385 -2.44 10.93 -21.33
CA VAL A 385 -3.79 10.47 -20.98
C VAL A 385 -4.54 11.60 -20.26
N GLY A 386 -5.85 11.67 -20.48
CA GLY A 386 -6.69 12.79 -19.99
C GLY A 386 -7.80 12.38 -19.02
N ILE A 387 -7.93 11.09 -18.69
CA ILE A 387 -8.96 10.58 -17.78
C ILE A 387 -8.36 9.56 -16.82
N GLN A 388 -8.75 9.61 -15.54
CA GLN A 388 -8.39 8.59 -14.55
C GLN A 388 -9.53 8.41 -13.51
N PRO A 389 -10.08 7.20 -13.33
CA PRO A 389 -10.82 6.85 -12.13
C PRO A 389 -9.86 6.87 -10.94
N TYR A 390 -10.18 7.64 -9.91
CA TYR A 390 -9.28 7.81 -8.78
C TYR A 390 -10.01 8.31 -7.54
N TYR A 391 -9.33 8.17 -6.42
CA TYR A 391 -9.78 8.66 -5.13
C TYR A 391 -9.81 10.20 -5.07
N GLN A 392 -10.44 10.71 -4.01
CA GLN A 392 -10.56 12.14 -3.71
C GLN A 392 -9.22 12.92 -3.67
N TRP A 393 -8.10 12.23 -3.40
CA TRP A 393 -6.78 12.84 -3.19
C TRP A 393 -5.90 12.91 -4.46
N TRP A 394 -6.48 12.74 -5.66
CA TRP A 394 -5.76 12.84 -6.95
C TRP A 394 -4.85 14.07 -7.07
N GLY A 395 -5.29 15.21 -6.54
CA GLY A 395 -4.52 16.45 -6.57
C GLY A 395 -3.16 16.38 -5.85
N TYR A 396 -3.00 15.53 -4.84
CA TYR A 396 -1.72 15.37 -4.15
C TYR A 396 -0.77 14.47 -4.95
N ASN A 397 -1.31 13.44 -5.59
CA ASN A 397 -0.58 12.52 -6.44
C ASN A 397 -1.58 11.84 -7.40
N PRO A 398 -1.48 12.04 -8.74
CA PRO A 398 -0.39 12.69 -9.50
C PRO A 398 -0.45 14.22 -9.64
N GLY A 399 -1.42 14.91 -9.06
CA GLY A 399 -1.71 16.31 -9.38
C GLY A 399 -0.52 17.28 -9.24
N VAL A 400 0.28 17.16 -8.18
CA VAL A 400 1.48 17.99 -7.94
C VAL A 400 2.49 17.85 -9.08
N ASP A 401 2.82 16.62 -9.48
CA ASP A 401 3.78 16.34 -10.54
C ASP A 401 3.23 16.74 -11.91
N THR A 402 1.92 16.54 -12.12
CA THR A 402 1.23 16.93 -13.35
C THR A 402 1.31 18.44 -13.56
N VAL A 403 0.97 19.24 -12.55
CA VAL A 403 1.08 20.70 -12.64
C VAL A 403 2.53 21.17 -12.76
N SER A 404 3.45 20.52 -12.05
CA SER A 404 4.88 20.84 -12.12
C SER A 404 5.45 20.63 -13.54
N ASN A 405 5.04 19.55 -14.21
CA ASN A 405 5.60 19.18 -15.52
C ASN A 405 4.84 19.81 -16.70
N LEU A 406 3.51 19.84 -16.64
CA LEU A 406 2.65 20.26 -17.76
C LEU A 406 2.13 21.70 -17.62
N GLY A 407 2.32 22.31 -16.45
CA GLY A 407 1.87 23.66 -16.15
C GLY A 407 0.50 23.71 -15.49
N LYS A 408 0.16 24.90 -14.97
CA LYS A 408 -1.00 25.17 -14.13
C LYS A 408 -2.37 24.89 -14.76
N ASP A 409 -2.45 24.83 -16.08
CA ASP A 409 -3.73 24.63 -16.77
C ASP A 409 -4.06 23.14 -16.95
N ALA A 410 -3.07 22.24 -16.76
CA ALA A 410 -3.21 20.79 -16.85
C ALA A 410 -3.87 20.17 -15.60
N ILE A 411 -5.00 20.75 -15.18
CA ILE A 411 -5.77 20.34 -14.00
C ILE A 411 -6.82 19.30 -14.41
N PHE A 412 -6.98 18.27 -13.59
CA PHE A 412 -8.08 17.32 -13.72
C PHE A 412 -9.16 17.69 -12.69
N TYR A 413 -10.40 17.80 -13.13
CA TYR A 413 -11.53 17.97 -12.23
C TYR A 413 -12.22 16.64 -11.94
N PRO A 414 -12.67 16.42 -10.70
CA PRO A 414 -13.44 15.24 -10.35
C PRO A 414 -14.88 15.36 -10.83
N TYR A 415 -15.47 14.22 -11.20
CA TYR A 415 -16.88 14.06 -11.52
C TYR A 415 -17.43 12.83 -10.80
N ILE A 416 -18.67 12.92 -10.30
CA ILE A 416 -19.38 11.74 -9.78
C ILE A 416 -19.55 10.75 -10.93
N ILE A 417 -19.21 9.49 -10.67
CA ILE A 417 -19.31 8.41 -11.66
C ILE A 417 -20.80 8.23 -12.04
N PRO A 418 -21.17 8.40 -13.32
CA PRO A 418 -22.53 8.15 -13.77
C PRO A 418 -22.73 6.65 -14.03
N THR A 419 -23.96 6.20 -13.82
CA THR A 419 -24.44 4.89 -14.27
C THR A 419 -24.63 4.85 -15.78
N ILE A 420 -24.74 3.64 -16.34
CA ILE A 420 -25.04 3.43 -17.76
C ILE A 420 -26.35 4.08 -18.23
N ASP A 421 -27.34 4.27 -17.36
CA ASP A 421 -28.62 4.94 -17.67
C ASP A 421 -28.61 6.45 -17.37
N GLY A 422 -27.45 7.01 -17.03
CA GLY A 422 -27.22 8.44 -16.86
C GLY A 422 -27.64 9.02 -15.51
N LYS A 423 -27.85 8.16 -14.50
CA LYS A 423 -28.03 8.57 -13.09
C LYS A 423 -26.71 8.61 -12.35
N GLU A 424 -26.67 9.21 -11.17
CA GLU A 424 -25.48 9.14 -10.30
C GLU A 424 -25.34 7.73 -9.72
N ALA A 425 -24.16 7.11 -9.88
CA ALA A 425 -23.91 5.79 -9.32
C ALA A 425 -23.86 5.84 -7.80
N LYS A 426 -24.40 4.80 -7.17
CA LYS A 426 -24.34 4.63 -5.73
C LYS A 426 -22.89 4.30 -5.36
N GLN A 427 -22.32 5.04 -4.40
CA GLN A 427 -20.91 4.87 -4.02
C GLN A 427 -20.72 3.69 -3.07
N SER A 428 -19.52 3.10 -3.06
CA SER A 428 -19.12 2.05 -2.12
C SER A 428 -18.54 2.67 -0.85
N ILE A 429 -18.98 2.22 0.33
CA ILE A 429 -18.40 2.63 1.61
C ILE A 429 -17.96 1.39 2.39
N PHE A 430 -16.68 1.36 2.75
CA PHE A 430 -16.04 0.32 3.51
C PHE A 430 -15.93 0.70 5.00
N PHE A 431 -15.74 -0.31 5.84
CA PHE A 431 -15.44 -0.10 7.26
C PHE A 431 -14.07 0.54 7.39
N ALA A 432 -14.03 1.76 7.95
CA ALA A 432 -12.85 2.62 7.85
C ALA A 432 -11.83 2.43 8.98
N ASN A 433 -12.17 1.73 10.06
CA ASN A 433 -11.23 1.44 11.14
C ASN A 433 -10.59 0.07 10.99
N ASN A 434 -9.27 0.01 10.89
CA ASN A 434 -8.51 -1.24 10.77
C ASN A 434 -7.41 -1.38 11.82
N ASN A 435 -7.39 -0.52 12.83
CA ASN A 435 -6.33 -0.47 13.82
C ASN A 435 -6.89 -0.19 15.22
N TYR A 436 -6.36 -0.90 16.21
CA TYR A 436 -6.69 -0.74 17.62
C TYR A 436 -5.44 -0.55 18.45
N ILE A 437 -5.54 0.33 19.44
CA ILE A 437 -4.56 0.54 20.49
C ILE A 437 -4.88 -0.44 21.61
N VAL A 438 -3.92 -1.32 21.92
CA VAL A 438 -4.05 -2.32 22.98
C VAL A 438 -2.97 -2.13 24.03
N MET A 439 -3.26 -2.55 25.26
CA MET A 439 -2.31 -2.56 26.36
C MET A 439 -2.07 -3.97 26.83
N LYS A 440 -0.80 -4.33 27.05
CA LYS A 440 -0.42 -5.65 27.56
C LYS A 440 -1.11 -5.93 28.89
N LYS A 441 -1.52 -7.19 29.08
CA LYS A 441 -2.09 -7.64 30.36
C LYS A 441 -1.14 -7.35 31.53
N GLY A 442 -1.67 -6.69 32.56
CA GLY A 442 -0.93 -6.36 33.78
C GLY A 442 -0.06 -5.11 33.69
N PHE A 443 -0.16 -4.34 32.60
CA PHE A 443 0.45 -3.02 32.48
C PHE A 443 0.05 -2.11 33.66
N LYS A 444 1.01 -1.37 34.21
CA LYS A 444 0.86 -0.71 35.53
C LYS A 444 0.29 0.70 35.47
N SER A 445 0.31 1.34 34.30
CA SER A 445 -0.06 2.74 34.14
C SER A 445 -1.04 3.00 32.98
N PRO A 446 -2.12 2.21 32.83
CA PRO A 446 -3.03 2.34 31.69
C PRO A 446 -3.70 3.73 31.60
N GLN A 447 -3.90 4.39 32.75
CA GLN A 447 -4.47 5.74 32.80
C GLN A 447 -3.59 6.80 32.12
N GLU A 448 -2.26 6.62 32.15
CA GLU A 448 -1.35 7.57 31.48
C GLU A 448 -1.45 7.46 29.96
N VAL A 449 -1.79 6.27 29.44
CA VAL A 449 -2.04 6.08 28.02
C VAL A 449 -3.27 6.85 27.58
N ILE A 450 -4.36 6.79 28.35
CA ILE A 450 -5.58 7.55 28.03
C ILE A 450 -5.31 9.07 28.07
N LYS A 451 -4.47 9.55 28.99
CA LYS A 451 -4.05 10.96 28.98
C LYS A 451 -3.27 11.34 27.73
N ILE A 452 -2.35 10.49 27.27
CA ILE A 452 -1.64 10.70 26.00
C ILE A 452 -2.62 10.77 24.82
N LEU A 453 -3.66 9.92 24.80
CA LEU A 453 -4.71 9.98 23.77
C LEU A 453 -5.53 11.26 23.85
N ASN A 454 -5.87 11.73 25.06
CA ASN A 454 -6.55 13.01 25.26
C ASN A 454 -5.70 14.18 24.76
N ASP A 455 -4.40 14.17 25.06
CA ASP A 455 -3.45 15.19 24.61
C ASP A 455 -3.31 15.16 23.09
N TYR A 456 -3.23 13.97 22.48
CA TYR A 456 -3.20 13.83 21.02
C TYR A 456 -4.45 14.42 20.36
N ALA A 457 -5.63 14.04 20.85
CA ALA A 457 -6.91 14.56 20.36
C ALA A 457 -7.00 16.10 20.52
N TYR A 458 -6.53 16.65 21.64
CA TYR A 458 -6.45 18.10 21.85
C TYR A 458 -5.51 18.78 20.86
N ILE A 459 -4.31 18.24 20.66
CA ILE A 459 -3.29 18.83 19.80
C ILE A 459 -3.77 18.89 18.34
N VAL A 460 -4.38 17.81 17.85
CA VAL A 460 -4.88 17.72 16.48
C VAL A 460 -6.06 18.65 16.23
N ASP A 461 -7.04 18.68 17.13
CA ASP A 461 -8.26 19.46 16.90
C ASP A 461 -8.13 20.93 17.29
N GLU A 462 -7.33 21.26 18.30
CA GLU A 462 -7.33 22.59 18.92
C GLU A 462 -5.95 23.16 19.24
N GLY A 463 -4.87 22.39 19.07
CA GLY A 463 -3.52 22.82 19.43
C GLY A 463 -3.04 24.02 18.61
N ASN A 464 -3.57 24.21 17.40
CA ASN A 464 -3.16 25.30 16.53
C ASN A 464 -3.49 26.69 17.10
N GLY A 465 -2.50 27.57 17.19
CA GLY A 465 -2.66 28.90 17.77
C GLY A 465 -2.82 28.91 19.30
N LYS A 466 -2.88 27.75 19.95
CA LYS A 466 -2.87 27.59 21.42
C LYS A 466 -1.54 27.06 21.94
N GLU A 467 -0.86 26.23 21.15
CA GLU A 467 0.43 25.62 21.48
C GLU A 467 1.57 26.21 20.64
N SER A 468 2.80 26.01 21.10
CA SER A 468 3.98 26.47 20.36
C SER A 468 4.18 25.65 19.07
N THR A 469 4.73 26.29 18.02
CA THR A 469 5.08 25.60 16.78
C THR A 469 6.06 24.45 17.01
N GLU A 470 6.97 24.58 17.99
CA GLU A 470 7.90 23.50 18.36
C GLU A 470 7.16 22.29 18.95
N THR A 471 6.16 22.53 19.81
CA THR A 471 5.30 21.48 20.39
C THR A 471 4.48 20.77 19.33
N LEU A 472 3.83 21.54 18.45
CA LEU A 472 3.05 21.01 17.33
C LEU A 472 3.94 20.19 16.39
N SER A 473 5.08 20.74 15.98
CA SER A 473 6.02 20.07 15.05
C SER A 473 6.64 18.80 15.64
N ALA A 474 6.95 18.80 16.95
CA ALA A 474 7.47 17.62 17.63
C ALA A 474 6.48 16.44 17.67
N LEU A 475 5.17 16.73 17.65
CA LEU A 475 4.11 15.73 17.69
C LEU A 475 3.55 15.38 16.30
N LEU A 476 3.59 16.31 15.35
CA LEU A 476 2.91 16.21 14.06
C LEU A 476 3.84 16.04 12.85
N ASP A 477 5.08 16.56 12.88
CA ASP A 477 5.93 16.62 11.67
C ASP A 477 7.02 15.54 11.61
N ASN A 478 7.53 15.09 12.76
CA ASN A 478 8.68 14.17 12.85
C ASN A 478 8.27 12.71 13.11
N ASP A 479 7.77 12.02 12.09
CA ASP A 479 7.60 10.56 12.11
C ASP A 479 6.41 10.10 13.00
N ILE A 480 5.21 10.67 12.75
CA ILE A 480 3.93 10.20 13.30
C ILE A 480 3.83 8.66 13.22
N ALA A 481 4.36 8.05 12.15
CA ALA A 481 4.32 6.62 11.90
C ALA A 481 5.14 5.76 12.90
N HIS A 482 6.08 6.34 13.66
CA HIS A 482 7.07 5.55 14.41
C HIS A 482 7.09 5.78 15.92
N VAL A 483 6.79 7.00 16.41
CA VAL A 483 6.78 7.29 17.88
C VAL A 483 5.36 7.48 18.41
N VAL A 484 4.50 8.17 17.66
CA VAL A 484 3.12 8.51 18.06
C VAL A 484 2.08 7.56 17.45
N GLY A 485 2.49 6.72 16.48
CA GLY A 485 1.57 5.89 15.70
C GLY A 485 0.77 4.88 16.52
N ALA A 486 1.25 4.47 17.71
CA ALA A 486 0.47 3.63 18.64
C ALA A 486 -0.54 4.44 19.49
N PHE A 487 -0.42 5.76 19.52
CA PHE A 487 -1.24 6.68 20.33
C PHE A 487 -2.08 7.65 19.47
N ARG A 488 -2.18 7.38 18.16
CA ARG A 488 -3.04 8.16 17.26
C ARG A 488 -4.51 7.78 17.46
N VAL A 489 -5.33 8.80 17.66
CA VAL A 489 -6.80 8.72 17.60
C VAL A 489 -7.34 9.95 16.88
N LEU A 490 -8.26 9.75 15.94
CA LEU A 490 -8.78 10.84 15.10
C LEU A 490 -10.27 11.10 15.33
N ASN A 491 -10.68 12.34 15.05
CA ASN A 491 -12.08 12.69 14.89
C ASN A 491 -12.60 12.12 13.55
N PRO A 492 -13.59 11.20 13.55
CA PRO A 492 -14.15 10.63 12.32
C PRO A 492 -14.96 11.62 11.48
N ASN A 493 -15.13 12.87 11.91
CA ASN A 493 -15.75 13.93 11.11
C ASN A 493 -14.76 15.02 10.69
N SER A 494 -13.47 14.88 11.01
CA SER A 494 -12.49 15.96 10.87
C SER A 494 -12.41 16.52 9.46
N ASP A 495 -12.40 15.67 8.43
CA ASP A 495 -12.22 16.16 7.05
C ASP A 495 -13.48 16.80 6.49
N TYR A 496 -14.65 16.33 6.95
CA TYR A 496 -15.93 16.93 6.61
C TYR A 496 -16.05 18.32 7.25
N GLU A 497 -15.77 18.45 8.56
CA GLU A 497 -15.80 19.72 9.28
C GLU A 497 -14.77 20.71 8.73
N GLN A 498 -13.55 20.22 8.43
CA GLN A 498 -12.53 21.03 7.76
C GLN A 498 -12.99 21.54 6.41
N PHE A 499 -13.62 20.69 5.58
CA PHE A 499 -14.15 21.14 4.30
C PHE A 499 -15.20 22.24 4.46
N GLU A 500 -16.16 22.07 5.36
CA GLU A 500 -17.21 23.08 5.55
C GLU A 500 -16.62 24.43 5.98
N ALA A 501 -15.70 24.44 6.94
CA ALA A 501 -15.04 25.65 7.42
C ALA A 501 -14.16 26.30 6.33
N VAL A 502 -13.34 25.51 5.62
CA VAL A 502 -12.44 26.01 4.59
C VAL A 502 -13.21 26.54 3.39
N SER A 503 -14.22 25.80 2.91
CA SER A 503 -15.07 26.24 1.80
C SER A 503 -15.83 27.53 2.15
N ALA A 504 -16.38 27.64 3.36
CA ALA A 504 -17.02 28.87 3.82
C ALA A 504 -16.05 30.06 3.87
N ALA A 505 -14.83 29.84 4.36
CA ALA A 505 -13.79 30.87 4.40
C ALA A 505 -13.33 31.29 2.99
N LEU A 506 -13.15 30.35 2.06
CA LEU A 506 -12.77 30.66 0.67
C LEU A 506 -13.85 31.49 -0.05
N GLN A 507 -15.13 31.21 0.21
CA GLN A 507 -16.26 31.93 -0.39
C GLN A 507 -16.44 33.33 0.21
N SER A 508 -16.36 33.46 1.53
CA SER A 508 -16.64 34.71 2.26
C SER A 508 -15.41 35.61 2.43
N LYS A 509 -14.20 35.04 2.34
CA LYS A 509 -12.92 35.61 2.78
C LYS A 509 -12.80 35.85 4.29
N GLU A 510 -13.75 35.35 5.07
CA GLU A 510 -13.73 35.41 6.54
C GLU A 510 -13.07 34.15 7.12
N THR A 511 -11.94 34.31 7.81
CA THR A 511 -11.14 33.18 8.33
C THR A 511 -11.37 32.88 9.82
N SER A 512 -12.34 33.57 10.45
CA SER A 512 -12.64 33.39 11.89
C SER A 512 -13.12 31.99 12.26
N GLY A 513 -13.63 31.23 11.28
CA GLY A 513 -14.02 29.82 11.43
C GLY A 513 -12.88 28.80 11.27
N LEU A 514 -11.67 29.23 10.90
CA LEU A 514 -10.52 28.33 10.73
C LEU A 514 -9.80 28.15 12.07
N THR A 515 -10.05 27.02 12.72
CA THR A 515 -9.60 26.77 14.09
C THR A 515 -8.46 25.76 14.20
N THR A 516 -8.29 24.87 13.22
CA THR A 516 -7.28 23.79 13.27
C THR A 516 -6.11 24.06 12.31
N SER A 517 -4.95 23.42 12.54
CA SER A 517 -3.81 23.52 11.61
C SER A 517 -4.18 23.00 10.22
N GLY A 518 -4.96 21.92 10.16
CA GLY A 518 -5.46 21.35 8.91
C GLY A 518 -6.33 22.35 8.14
N MET A 519 -7.26 23.03 8.81
CA MET A 519 -8.08 24.07 8.17
C MET A 519 -7.23 25.20 7.59
N TRP A 520 -6.25 25.71 8.35
CA TRP A 520 -5.36 26.77 7.89
C TRP A 520 -4.48 26.33 6.72
N GLN A 521 -3.90 25.13 6.80
CA GLN A 521 -3.11 24.59 5.70
C GLN A 521 -3.96 24.48 4.42
N LYS A 522 -5.12 23.83 4.50
CA LYS A 522 -6.02 23.61 3.36
C LYS A 522 -6.50 24.94 2.75
N TYR A 523 -6.86 25.91 3.58
CA TYR A 523 -7.23 27.27 3.13
C TYR A 523 -6.04 27.99 2.47
N ASN A 524 -4.89 28.06 3.12
CA ASN A 524 -3.71 28.77 2.63
C ASN A 524 -3.20 28.16 1.32
N ASN A 525 -3.14 26.84 1.22
CA ASN A 525 -2.73 26.16 -0.01
C ASN A 525 -3.75 26.38 -1.14
N SER A 526 -5.06 26.38 -0.83
CA SER A 526 -6.07 26.74 -1.83
C SER A 526 -5.89 28.17 -2.36
N VAL A 527 -5.64 29.15 -1.49
CA VAL A 527 -5.36 30.54 -1.88
C VAL A 527 -4.06 30.63 -2.69
N GLU A 528 -3.00 29.98 -2.21
CA GLU A 528 -1.69 29.96 -2.86
C GLU A 528 -1.76 29.39 -4.28
N PHE A 529 -2.54 28.32 -4.50
CA PHE A 529 -2.75 27.80 -5.84
C PHE A 529 -3.56 28.77 -6.72
N MET A 530 -4.61 29.39 -6.18
CA MET A 530 -5.42 30.36 -6.94
C MET A 530 -4.64 31.61 -7.36
N GLU A 531 -3.72 32.09 -6.51
CA GLU A 531 -2.94 33.30 -6.76
C GLU A 531 -1.66 33.03 -7.55
N ASN A 532 -0.93 31.98 -7.19
CA ASN A 532 0.43 31.72 -7.65
C ASN A 532 0.58 30.42 -8.46
N ALA A 533 -0.45 29.56 -8.48
CA ALA A 533 -0.44 28.24 -9.10
C ALA A 533 0.74 27.36 -8.67
N THR A 534 1.15 27.50 -7.41
CA THR A 534 2.25 26.72 -6.83
C THR A 534 1.92 25.24 -6.85
N PRO A 535 2.69 24.38 -7.53
CA PRO A 535 2.33 22.97 -7.72
C PRO A 535 2.08 22.22 -6.42
N GLY A 536 2.88 22.45 -5.38
CA GLY A 536 2.71 21.81 -4.07
C GLY A 536 1.39 22.14 -3.35
N ALA A 537 0.65 23.14 -3.83
CA ALA A 537 -0.62 23.57 -3.26
C ALA A 537 -1.85 23.01 -4.00
N VAL A 538 -1.66 22.34 -5.15
CA VAL A 538 -2.77 21.87 -6.00
C VAL A 538 -3.62 20.78 -5.34
N GLY A 539 -3.04 19.99 -4.44
CA GLY A 539 -3.77 18.94 -3.71
C GLY A 539 -4.92 19.49 -2.89
N ASP A 540 -4.63 20.40 -1.97
CA ASP A 540 -5.65 21.06 -1.14
C ASP A 540 -6.62 21.88 -1.99
N TYR A 541 -6.13 22.52 -3.06
CA TYR A 541 -6.99 23.24 -4.00
C TYR A 541 -8.01 22.30 -4.66
N LEU A 542 -7.59 21.18 -5.25
CA LEU A 542 -8.50 20.24 -5.92
C LEU A 542 -9.41 19.47 -4.95
N GLN A 543 -8.97 19.26 -3.71
CA GLN A 543 -9.78 18.63 -2.69
C GLN A 543 -10.84 19.59 -2.13
N GLN A 544 -10.50 20.87 -1.92
CA GLN A 544 -11.31 21.82 -1.14
C GLN A 544 -11.74 23.08 -1.90
N GLY A 545 -10.81 23.76 -2.59
CA GLY A 545 -10.97 25.14 -3.04
C GLY A 545 -11.34 25.32 -4.52
N ALA A 546 -11.22 24.28 -5.33
CA ALA A 546 -11.55 24.32 -6.75
C ALA A 546 -13.06 24.50 -6.97
N PRO A 547 -13.48 25.14 -8.09
CA PRO A 547 -14.90 25.26 -8.45
C PRO A 547 -15.61 23.90 -8.53
N LYS A 548 -14.88 22.87 -8.96
CA LYS A 548 -15.27 21.46 -8.85
C LYS A 548 -14.21 20.77 -8.01
N ASN A 549 -14.48 20.61 -6.73
CA ASN A 549 -13.56 19.98 -5.80
C ASN A 549 -14.12 18.65 -5.29
N ALA A 550 -13.23 17.72 -4.94
CA ALA A 550 -13.60 16.36 -4.57
C ALA A 550 -14.53 16.32 -3.35
N TYR A 551 -14.26 17.12 -2.30
CA TYR A 551 -15.06 17.07 -1.07
C TYR A 551 -16.45 17.69 -1.20
N SER A 552 -16.66 18.64 -2.11
CA SER A 552 -18.01 19.12 -2.44
C SER A 552 -18.88 18.00 -3.04
N LEU A 553 -18.30 17.15 -3.88
CA LEU A 553 -18.98 16.02 -4.48
C LEU A 553 -19.17 14.88 -3.47
N ALA A 554 -18.15 14.59 -2.66
CA ALA A 554 -18.25 13.59 -1.59
C ALA A 554 -19.31 13.97 -0.56
N LYS A 555 -19.33 15.24 -0.11
CA LYS A 555 -20.38 15.76 0.77
C LYS A 555 -21.77 15.58 0.17
N LYS A 556 -21.95 15.89 -1.13
CA LYS A 556 -23.23 15.66 -1.82
C LYS A 556 -23.66 14.19 -1.75
N VAL A 557 -22.73 13.25 -1.96
CA VAL A 557 -23.01 11.80 -1.84
C VAL A 557 -23.45 11.44 -0.43
N LEU A 558 -22.74 11.94 0.59
CA LEU A 558 -23.05 11.65 1.99
C LEU A 558 -24.39 12.26 2.44
N ASP A 559 -24.61 13.56 2.17
CA ASP A 559 -25.81 14.29 2.55
C ASP A 559 -27.09 13.72 1.88
N SER A 560 -26.94 13.11 0.70
CA SER A 560 -28.04 12.45 -0.03
C SER A 560 -28.16 10.95 0.27
N GLU A 561 -27.27 10.38 1.09
CA GLU A 561 -27.17 8.95 1.37
C GLU A 561 -27.07 8.08 0.10
N ASN A 562 -26.47 8.62 -0.98
CA ASN A 562 -26.31 7.91 -2.25
C ASN A 562 -25.11 6.94 -2.22
N TYR A 563 -25.06 6.07 -1.22
CA TYR A 563 -23.97 5.12 -1.02
C TYR A 563 -24.44 3.82 -0.35
N THR A 564 -23.71 2.74 -0.56
CA THR A 564 -23.94 1.43 0.07
C THR A 564 -22.75 1.12 0.98
N LYS A 565 -23.02 0.86 2.26
CA LYS A 565 -22.02 0.35 3.20
C LYS A 565 -21.82 -1.14 2.98
N THR A 566 -20.58 -1.61 3.10
CA THR A 566 -20.29 -3.04 3.18
C THR A 566 -21.02 -3.67 4.37
N ALA A 567 -21.56 -4.86 4.17
CA ALA A 567 -22.12 -5.67 5.25
C ALA A 567 -21.04 -6.20 6.19
N LEU A 568 -19.79 -6.31 5.71
CA LEU A 568 -18.62 -6.63 6.54
C LEU A 568 -18.17 -5.37 7.31
N TRP A 569 -18.98 -4.96 8.28
CA TRP A 569 -18.79 -3.74 9.05
C TRP A 569 -18.19 -4.06 10.43
N GLY A 570 -16.86 -4.01 10.54
CA GLY A 570 -16.13 -4.29 11.78
C GLY A 570 -15.33 -5.58 11.77
N VAL A 571 -15.91 -6.65 12.32
CA VAL A 571 -15.21 -7.92 12.55
C VAL A 571 -14.98 -8.65 11.23
N THR A 572 -13.72 -8.74 10.79
CA THR A 572 -13.30 -9.56 9.64
C THR A 572 -13.08 -11.02 10.05
N PRO A 573 -13.74 -12.04 9.46
CA PRO A 573 -13.49 -13.44 9.80
C PRO A 573 -12.04 -13.87 9.56
N GLU A 574 -11.48 -14.72 10.44
CA GLU A 574 -10.08 -15.20 10.31
C GLU A 574 -9.84 -15.98 9.01
N VAL A 575 -10.83 -16.76 8.59
CA VAL A 575 -10.82 -17.51 7.33
C VAL A 575 -10.55 -16.57 6.15
N LEU A 576 -11.18 -15.40 6.09
CA LEU A 576 -10.96 -14.42 5.02
C LEU A 576 -9.51 -13.93 4.99
N SER A 577 -8.90 -13.70 6.16
CA SER A 577 -7.50 -13.28 6.26
C SER A 577 -6.50 -14.39 5.91
N SER A 578 -6.90 -15.66 5.98
CA SER A 578 -6.02 -16.80 5.76
C SER A 578 -5.66 -17.05 4.29
N TYR A 579 -6.48 -16.54 3.35
CA TYR A 579 -6.23 -16.72 1.92
C TYR A 579 -5.22 -15.73 1.32
N GLY A 580 -4.79 -14.72 2.08
CA GLY A 580 -3.86 -13.70 1.59
C GLY A 580 -4.41 -13.00 0.34
N SER A 581 -3.59 -12.85 -0.70
CA SER A 581 -4.00 -12.31 -2.01
C SER A 581 -4.62 -13.34 -2.95
N THR A 582 -4.63 -14.63 -2.60
CA THR A 582 -4.96 -15.72 -3.55
C THR A 582 -6.28 -15.51 -4.27
N LEU A 583 -7.31 -15.07 -3.53
CA LEU A 583 -8.64 -14.83 -4.10
C LEU A 583 -8.65 -13.63 -5.04
N ASP A 584 -7.94 -12.57 -4.68
CA ASP A 584 -7.82 -11.35 -5.48
C ASP A 584 -6.99 -11.62 -6.75
N ASP A 585 -5.90 -12.38 -6.64
CA ASP A 585 -5.04 -12.76 -7.75
C ASP A 585 -5.81 -13.55 -8.84
N ILE A 586 -6.71 -14.46 -8.42
CA ILE A 586 -7.58 -15.21 -9.34
C ILE A 586 -8.51 -14.26 -10.11
N LEU A 587 -9.10 -13.28 -9.42
CA LEU A 587 -10.00 -12.30 -10.04
C LEU A 587 -9.22 -11.39 -10.98
N THR A 588 -8.09 -10.83 -10.53
CA THR A 588 -7.26 -9.92 -11.32
C THR A 588 -6.72 -10.60 -12.58
N GLU A 589 -6.17 -11.81 -12.47
CA GLU A 589 -5.68 -12.58 -13.63
C GLU A 589 -6.85 -12.90 -14.59
N GLY A 590 -7.97 -13.37 -14.05
CA GLY A 590 -9.15 -13.73 -14.82
C GLY A 590 -9.75 -12.56 -15.59
N PHE A 591 -9.96 -11.43 -14.91
CA PHE A 591 -10.51 -10.21 -15.48
C PHE A 591 -9.57 -9.60 -16.51
N THR A 592 -8.26 -9.60 -16.25
CA THR A 592 -7.25 -9.13 -17.21
C THR A 592 -7.32 -9.92 -18.51
N LYS A 593 -7.45 -11.26 -18.46
CA LYS A 593 -7.60 -12.09 -19.68
C LYS A 593 -8.86 -11.73 -20.49
N ILE A 594 -9.97 -11.47 -19.80
CA ILE A 594 -11.24 -11.08 -20.43
C ILE A 594 -11.11 -9.69 -21.08
N ILE A 595 -10.55 -8.72 -20.36
CA ILE A 595 -10.36 -7.34 -20.85
C ILE A 595 -9.46 -7.36 -22.09
N MET A 596 -8.32 -8.05 -22.03
CA MET A 596 -7.38 -8.16 -23.16
C MET A 596 -7.93 -8.96 -24.35
N GLY A 597 -9.06 -9.66 -24.16
CA GLY A 597 -9.69 -10.51 -25.17
C GLY A 597 -8.92 -11.79 -25.47
N SER A 598 -8.01 -12.21 -24.58
CA SER A 598 -7.39 -13.54 -24.66
C SER A 598 -8.37 -14.64 -24.25
N GLU A 599 -9.36 -14.28 -23.44
CA GLU A 599 -10.51 -15.12 -23.09
C GLU A 599 -11.83 -14.39 -23.40
N SER A 600 -12.89 -15.16 -23.66
CA SER A 600 -14.23 -14.61 -23.89
C SER A 600 -14.92 -14.20 -22.58
N ILE A 601 -16.02 -13.44 -22.66
CA ILE A 601 -16.79 -13.06 -21.46
C ILE A 601 -17.33 -14.26 -20.67
N ASP A 602 -17.56 -15.40 -21.33
CA ASP A 602 -18.02 -16.64 -20.69
C ASP A 602 -16.95 -17.21 -19.73
N TYR A 603 -15.68 -16.83 -19.90
CA TYR A 603 -14.60 -17.21 -19.00
C TYR A 603 -14.79 -16.65 -17.58
N PHE A 604 -15.60 -15.60 -17.40
CA PHE A 604 -15.96 -15.12 -16.06
C PHE A 604 -16.53 -16.23 -15.18
N ASP A 605 -17.36 -17.13 -15.72
CA ASP A 605 -17.94 -18.23 -14.93
C ASP A 605 -16.86 -19.22 -14.48
N VAL A 606 -15.82 -19.40 -15.27
CA VAL A 606 -14.64 -20.21 -14.91
C VAL A 606 -13.82 -19.52 -13.82
N VAL A 607 -13.62 -18.20 -13.93
CA VAL A 607 -12.94 -17.40 -12.90
C VAL A 607 -13.68 -17.51 -11.56
N VAL A 608 -15.01 -17.36 -11.55
CA VAL A 608 -15.81 -17.51 -10.33
C VAL A 608 -15.74 -18.94 -9.78
N GLN A 609 -15.77 -19.97 -10.63
CA GLN A 609 -15.58 -21.35 -10.19
C GLN A 609 -14.21 -21.58 -9.54
N ASN A 610 -13.15 -21.03 -10.12
CA ASN A 610 -11.79 -21.09 -9.56
C ASN A 610 -11.70 -20.35 -8.23
N TRP A 611 -12.29 -19.16 -8.14
CA TRP A 611 -12.37 -18.37 -6.92
C TRP A 611 -13.08 -19.15 -5.79
N ARG A 612 -14.22 -19.79 -6.10
CA ARG A 612 -14.94 -20.65 -5.14
C ARG A 612 -14.08 -21.82 -4.70
N ALA A 613 -13.46 -22.52 -5.63
CA ALA A 613 -12.60 -23.68 -5.35
C ALA A 613 -11.33 -23.32 -4.55
N ALA A 614 -10.85 -22.09 -4.66
CA ALA A 614 -9.71 -21.57 -3.90
C ALA A 614 -10.06 -21.13 -2.46
N GLY A 615 -11.31 -21.30 -2.03
CA GLY A 615 -11.78 -20.96 -0.68
C GLY A 615 -12.78 -19.82 -0.62
N GLY A 616 -13.20 -19.27 -1.76
CA GLY A 616 -14.20 -18.19 -1.79
C GLY A 616 -15.56 -18.55 -1.19
N ASP A 617 -16.02 -19.80 -1.33
CA ASP A 617 -17.24 -20.29 -0.69
C ASP A 617 -17.08 -20.40 0.85
N GLU A 618 -15.91 -20.87 1.31
CA GLU A 618 -15.58 -20.95 2.73
C GLU A 618 -15.49 -19.56 3.36
N ALA A 619 -14.85 -18.61 2.67
CA ALA A 619 -14.80 -17.21 3.06
C ALA A 619 -16.20 -16.59 3.13
N THR A 620 -17.04 -16.83 2.12
CA THR A 620 -18.43 -16.34 2.07
C THR A 620 -19.26 -16.89 3.23
N GLN A 621 -19.14 -18.19 3.51
CA GLN A 621 -19.84 -18.80 4.65
C GLN A 621 -19.35 -18.20 5.97
N ALA A 622 -18.04 -18.02 6.16
CA ALA A 622 -17.49 -17.42 7.37
C ALA A 622 -17.97 -15.99 7.61
N VAL A 623 -18.15 -15.20 6.55
CA VAL A 623 -18.76 -13.86 6.64
C VAL A 623 -20.23 -13.95 7.04
N ASN A 624 -21.02 -14.83 6.41
CA ASN A 624 -22.42 -15.01 6.80
C ASN A 624 -22.57 -15.47 8.26
N ASP A 625 -21.76 -16.43 8.70
CA ASP A 625 -21.77 -16.95 10.08
C ASP A 625 -21.43 -15.85 11.10
N THR A 626 -20.46 -14.99 10.77
CA THR A 626 -20.00 -13.90 11.65
C THR A 626 -21.10 -12.85 11.85
N TYR A 627 -21.92 -12.60 10.82
CA TYR A 627 -22.97 -11.57 10.84
C TYR A 627 -24.38 -12.16 10.99
N GLY A 628 -24.51 -13.46 11.22
CA GLY A 628 -25.78 -14.15 11.51
C GLY A 628 -26.77 -14.15 10.35
N LYS A 629 -26.29 -14.34 9.12
CA LYS A 629 -27.07 -14.28 7.87
C LYS A 629 -27.32 -15.65 7.22
#